data_AF-A0A4S4CJV7-F1
#
_entry.id   AF-A0A4S4CJV7-F1
#
_cell.length_a   1.000
_cell.length_b   1.000
_cell.length_c   1.000
_cell.angle_alpha   90.00
_cell.angle_beta   90.00
_cell.angle_gamma   90.00
#
_symmetry.space_group_name_H-M   'P 1'
#
loop_
_entity.id
_entity.type
_entity.pdbx_description
1 polymer ?
#
loop_
_entity_poly.entity_id
_entity_poly.type
_entity_poly.pdbx_seq_one_letter_code
_entity_poly.pdbx_strand_id
1 'polypeptide(L)'
;MDVSSRVLSELASREAALDAQIEAARAQAKQTVDAAEAQAAGIVRDAEAQVKALQAAHEQKLSAEMQSIRDAARAQAGEQAQATRTRAGDKLGQAVETIMRAVLP
;
A
#
# COMPACT_ATOMS: atom_id res chain seq x y z
N MET A 1 63.14 -31.95 -36.54
CA MET A 1 61.69 -31.74 -36.32
C MET A 1 61.48 -31.73 -34.82
N ASP A 2 61.71 -30.54 -34.26
CA ASP A 2 62.22 -30.36 -32.91
C ASP A 2 61.12 -30.35 -31.85
N VAL A 3 61.43 -30.93 -30.70
CA VAL A 3 60.58 -31.00 -29.50
C VAL A 3 59.99 -29.61 -29.17
N SER A 4 60.76 -28.55 -29.40
CA SER A 4 60.34 -27.15 -29.23
C SER A 4 59.11 -26.76 -30.08
N SER A 5 58.98 -27.29 -31.30
CA SER A 5 57.83 -27.00 -32.18
C SER A 5 56.53 -27.65 -31.67
N ARG A 6 56.62 -28.85 -31.08
CA ARG A 6 55.46 -29.50 -30.44
C ARG A 6 55.02 -28.77 -29.18
N VAL A 7 55.97 -28.35 -28.35
CA VAL A 7 55.67 -27.59 -27.12
C VAL A 7 54.98 -26.26 -27.46
N LEU A 8 55.44 -25.55 -28.49
CA LEU A 8 54.79 -24.31 -28.96
C LEU A 8 53.38 -24.56 -29.49
N SER A 9 53.17 -25.64 -30.26
CA SER A 9 51.83 -25.99 -30.74
C SER A 9 50.87 -26.38 -29.60
N GLU A 10 51.38 -27.07 -28.57
CA GLU A 10 50.59 -27.46 -27.41
C GLU A 10 50.24 -26.24 -26.55
N LEU A 11 51.20 -25.32 -26.35
CA LEU A 11 50.95 -24.05 -25.67
C LEU A 11 49.91 -23.20 -26.41
N ALA A 12 50.03 -23.05 -27.73
CA ALA A 12 49.05 -22.32 -28.53
C ALA A 12 47.65 -22.96 -28.47
N SER A 13 47.57 -24.29 -28.45
CA SER A 13 46.28 -24.99 -28.30
C SER A 13 45.65 -24.78 -26.92
N ARG A 14 46.47 -24.72 -25.86
CA ARG A 14 46.01 -24.48 -24.49
C ARG A 14 45.61 -23.03 -24.29
N GLU A 15 46.33 -22.08 -24.87
CA GLU A 15 45.99 -20.66 -24.86
C GLU A 15 44.62 -20.42 -25.54
N ALA A 16 44.42 -20.96 -26.75
CA ALA A 16 43.14 -20.86 -27.45
C ALA A 16 41.98 -21.50 -26.66
N ALA A 17 42.23 -22.63 -25.98
CA ALA A 17 41.24 -23.27 -25.12
C ALA A 17 40.92 -22.46 -23.85
N LEU A 18 41.90 -21.78 -23.27
CA LEU A 18 41.72 -20.89 -22.12
C LEU A 18 40.96 -19.62 -22.52
N ASP A 19 41.30 -19.02 -23.66
CA ASP A 19 40.59 -17.86 -24.18
C ASP A 19 39.12 -18.17 -24.47
N ALA A 20 38.84 -19.32 -25.08
CA ALA A 20 37.46 -19.77 -25.30
C ALA A 20 36.69 -19.97 -23.98
N GLN A 21 37.35 -20.49 -22.94
CA GLN A 21 36.74 -20.64 -21.60
C GLN A 21 36.49 -19.29 -20.94
N ILE A 22 37.41 -18.33 -21.07
CA ILE A 22 37.24 -16.98 -20.52
C ILE A 22 36.06 -16.27 -21.18
N GLU A 23 35.94 -16.35 -22.51
CA GLU A 23 34.83 -15.73 -23.22
C GLU A 23 33.49 -16.40 -22.92
N ALA A 24 33.46 -17.72 -22.79
CA ALA A 24 32.27 -18.44 -22.33
C ALA A 24 31.86 -18.03 -20.90
N ALA A 25 32.82 -17.92 -19.98
CA ALA A 25 32.57 -17.49 -18.61
C ALA A 25 32.07 -16.04 -18.55
N ARG A 26 32.62 -15.14 -19.38
CA ARG A 26 32.16 -13.75 -19.50
C ARG A 26 30.73 -13.66 -20.02
N ALA A 27 30.41 -14.43 -21.06
CA ALA A 27 29.06 -14.48 -21.62
C ALA A 27 28.05 -14.99 -20.58
N GLN A 28 28.39 -16.05 -19.85
CA GLN A 28 27.55 -16.59 -18.78
C GLN A 28 27.38 -15.61 -17.61
N ALA A 29 28.44 -14.93 -17.20
CA ALA A 29 28.37 -13.91 -16.16
C ALA A 29 27.45 -12.76 -16.57
N LYS A 30 27.57 -12.28 -17.82
CA LYS A 30 26.68 -11.24 -18.37
C LYS A 30 25.22 -11.69 -18.36
N GLN A 31 24.93 -12.89 -18.87
CA GLN A 31 23.57 -13.43 -18.87
C GLN A 31 22.99 -13.54 -17.46
N THR A 32 23.81 -13.91 -16.48
CA THR A 32 23.39 -14.00 -15.07
C THR A 32 23.04 -12.62 -14.50
N VAL A 33 23.85 -11.60 -14.81
CA VAL A 33 23.59 -10.22 -14.39
C VAL A 33 22.31 -9.68 -15.07
N ASP A 34 22.19 -9.84 -16.38
CA ASP A 34 21.02 -9.39 -17.15
C ASP A 34 19.72 -10.03 -16.61
N ALA A 35 19.77 -11.32 -16.26
CA ALA A 35 18.64 -12.02 -15.66
C ALA A 35 18.30 -11.50 -14.25
N ALA A 36 19.31 -11.23 -13.42
CA ALA A 36 19.12 -10.67 -12.08
C ALA A 36 18.54 -9.25 -12.13
N GLU A 37 19.00 -8.42 -13.07
CA GLU A 37 18.46 -7.07 -13.30
C GLU A 37 17.00 -7.11 -13.76
N ALA A 38 16.66 -8.01 -14.69
CA ALA A 38 15.29 -8.19 -15.14
C ALA A 38 14.36 -8.65 -14.00
N GLN A 39 14.83 -9.54 -13.12
CA GLN A 39 14.10 -9.96 -11.93
C GLN A 39 13.92 -8.81 -10.94
N ALA A 40 14.98 -8.05 -10.64
CA ALA A 40 14.90 -6.90 -9.75
C ALA A 40 13.91 -5.84 -10.28
N ALA A 41 13.95 -5.55 -11.58
CA ALA A 41 13.00 -4.64 -12.22
C ALA A 41 11.56 -5.19 -12.21
N GLY A 42 11.38 -6.51 -12.21
CA GLY A 42 10.08 -7.15 -11.98
C GLY A 42 9.58 -6.90 -10.55
N ILE A 43 10.42 -7.20 -9.55
CA ILE A 43 10.09 -7.02 -8.14
C ILE A 43 9.69 -5.59 -7.82
N VAL A 44 10.42 -4.59 -8.33
CA VAL A 44 10.10 -3.18 -8.11
C VAL A 44 8.74 -2.82 -8.71
N ARG A 45 8.46 -3.24 -9.95
CA ARG A 45 7.16 -2.99 -10.59
C ARG A 45 6.00 -3.63 -9.84
N ASP A 46 6.20 -4.86 -9.37
CA ASP A 46 5.18 -5.59 -8.59
C ASP A 46 4.95 -4.92 -7.23
N ALA A 47 6.01 -4.45 -6.57
CA ALA A 47 5.91 -3.71 -5.32
C ALA A 47 5.16 -2.38 -5.51
N GLU A 48 5.46 -1.62 -6.57
CA GLU A 48 4.75 -0.39 -6.89
C GLU A 48 3.26 -0.64 -7.18
N ALA A 49 2.93 -1.71 -7.89
CA ALA A 49 1.55 -2.10 -8.16
C ALA A 49 0.81 -2.46 -6.86
N GLN A 50 1.47 -3.20 -5.94
CA GLN A 50 0.90 -3.53 -4.64
C GLN A 50 0.67 -2.29 -3.78
N VAL A 51 1.62 -1.34 -3.75
CA VAL A 51 1.44 -0.08 -3.01
C VAL A 51 0.26 0.70 -3.53
N LYS A 52 0.11 0.82 -4.86
CA LYS A 52 -1.05 1.51 -5.47
C LYS A 52 -2.37 0.82 -5.13
N ALA A 53 -2.41 -0.51 -5.17
CA ALA A 53 -3.60 -1.27 -4.80
C ALA A 53 -3.96 -1.08 -3.31
N LEU A 54 -2.97 -1.10 -2.42
CA LEU A 54 -3.16 -0.86 -0.99
C LEU A 54 -3.65 0.56 -0.71
N GLN A 55 -3.09 1.57 -1.40
CA GLN A 55 -3.53 2.96 -1.28
C GLN A 55 -4.99 3.11 -1.71
N ALA A 56 -5.37 2.56 -2.87
CA ALA A 56 -6.76 2.60 -3.34
C ALA A 56 -7.73 1.92 -2.38
N ALA A 57 -7.36 0.73 -1.86
CA ALA A 57 -8.17 0.02 -0.87
C ALA A 57 -8.30 0.81 0.44
N HIS A 58 -7.22 1.47 0.88
CA HIS A 58 -7.23 2.28 2.08
C HIS A 58 -8.11 3.52 1.93
N GLU A 59 -8.06 4.21 0.79
CA GLU A 59 -8.90 5.37 0.51
C GLU A 59 -10.39 5.00 0.48
N GLN A 60 -10.74 3.87 -0.15
CA GLN A 60 -12.11 3.35 -0.13
C GLN A 60 -12.57 3.03 1.29
N LYS A 61 -11.72 2.40 2.10
CA LYS A 61 -12.02 2.08 3.50
C LYS A 61 -12.23 3.36 4.32
N LEU A 62 -11.35 4.35 4.19
CA LEU A 62 -11.46 5.64 4.88
C LEU A 62 -12.76 6.36 4.49
N SER A 63 -13.11 6.38 3.20
CA SER A 63 -14.35 7.01 2.74
C SER A 63 -15.60 6.34 3.36
N ALA A 64 -15.61 5.01 3.39
CA ALA A 64 -16.69 4.24 4.01
C ALA A 64 -16.78 4.48 5.52
N GLU A 65 -15.65 4.49 6.23
CA GLU A 65 -15.60 4.78 7.67
C GLU A 65 -16.05 6.21 7.98
N MET A 66 -15.59 7.20 7.21
CA MET A 66 -16.02 8.59 7.36
C MET A 66 -17.54 8.74 7.14
N GLN A 67 -18.10 8.03 6.15
CA GLN A 67 -19.53 8.04 5.93
C GLN A 67 -20.29 7.43 7.11
N SER A 68 -19.84 6.26 7.59
CA SER A 68 -20.42 5.60 8.77
C SER A 68 -20.37 6.49 10.02
N ILE A 69 -19.25 7.17 10.27
CA ILE A 69 -19.09 8.07 11.41
C ILE A 69 -20.06 9.26 11.29
N ARG A 70 -20.17 9.85 10.09
CA ARG A 70 -21.11 10.97 9.86
C ARG A 70 -22.56 10.56 10.08
N ASP A 71 -22.94 9.37 9.61
CA ASP A 71 -24.30 8.87 9.75
C ASP A 71 -24.62 8.54 11.22
N ALA A 72 -23.68 7.93 11.95
CA ALA A 72 -23.79 7.72 13.39
C ALA A 72 -23.91 9.04 14.17
N ALA A 73 -23.08 10.02 13.85
CA ALA A 73 -23.13 11.34 14.49
C ALA A 73 -24.47 12.06 14.24
N ARG A 74 -25.01 11.96 13.02
CA ARG A 74 -26.33 12.50 12.68
C ARG A 74 -27.45 11.83 13.45
N ALA A 75 -27.42 10.50 13.56
CA ALA A 75 -28.40 9.75 14.34
C ALA A 75 -28.35 10.17 15.82
N GLN A 76 -27.16 10.23 16.41
CA GLN A 76 -26.97 10.64 17.79
C GLN A 76 -27.42 12.08 18.04
N ALA A 77 -27.11 13.01 17.14
CA ALA A 77 -27.58 14.40 17.23
C ALA A 77 -29.11 14.49 17.15
N GLY A 78 -29.75 13.68 16.28
CA GLY A 78 -31.20 13.58 16.19
C GLY A 78 -31.85 13.08 17.47
N GLU A 79 -31.29 12.02 18.08
CA GLU A 79 -31.73 11.49 19.37
C GLU A 79 -31.61 12.53 20.49
N GLN A 80 -30.47 13.23 20.57
CA GLN A 80 -30.24 14.28 21.57
C GLN A 80 -31.20 15.46 21.39
N ALA A 81 -31.45 15.89 20.16
CA ALA A 81 -32.40 16.96 19.86
C ALA A 81 -33.82 16.56 20.27
N GLN A 82 -34.24 15.34 19.96
CA GLN A 82 -35.56 14.83 20.35
C GLN A 82 -35.67 14.70 21.88
N ALA A 83 -34.66 14.14 22.55
CA ALA A 83 -34.63 14.05 24.01
C ALA A 83 -34.65 15.42 24.70
N THR A 84 -34.05 16.43 24.08
CA THR A 84 -34.07 17.81 24.58
C THR A 84 -35.44 18.44 24.39
N ARG A 85 -36.07 18.23 23.22
CA ARG A 85 -37.43 18.70 22.93
C ARG A 85 -38.46 18.10 23.88
N THR A 86 -38.41 16.79 24.13
CA THR A 86 -39.30 16.13 25.10
C THR A 86 -39.15 16.73 26.50
N ARG A 87 -37.91 16.82 27.01
CA ARG A 87 -37.63 17.41 28.32
C ARG A 87 -38.07 18.87 28.44
N ALA A 88 -37.91 19.65 27.37
CA ALA A 88 -38.37 21.04 27.33
C ALA A 88 -39.90 21.12 27.36
N GLY A 89 -40.60 20.26 26.60
CA GLY A 89 -42.06 20.19 26.58
C GLY A 89 -42.65 19.88 27.96
N ASP A 90 -42.08 18.91 28.67
CA ASP A 90 -42.52 18.53 30.02
C ASP A 90 -42.40 19.69 31.01
N LYS A 91 -41.28 20.43 30.95
CA LYS A 91 -41.02 21.59 31.82
C LYS A 91 -41.89 22.80 31.45
N LEU A 92 -42.19 22.98 30.17
CA LEU A 92 -43.02 24.09 29.68
C LEU A 92 -44.44 24.01 30.26
N GLY A 93 -45.03 22.81 30.30
CA GLY A 93 -46.34 22.59 30.91
C GLY A 93 -46.37 23.01 32.39
N GLN A 94 -45.40 22.54 33.19
CA GLN A 94 -45.27 22.90 34.60
C GLN A 94 -45.02 24.39 34.82
N ALA A 95 -44.18 25.02 33.98
CA ALA A 95 -43.90 26.44 34.07
C ALA A 95 -45.14 27.29 33.75
N VAL A 96 -45.91 26.92 32.72
CA VAL A 96 -47.15 27.61 32.34
C VAL A 96 -48.19 27.51 33.45
N GLU A 97 -48.39 26.33 34.04
CA GLU A 97 -49.32 26.14 35.16
C GLU A 97 -48.92 26.96 36.39
N THR A 98 -47.61 27.00 36.71
CA THR A 98 -47.07 27.80 37.81
C THR A 98 -47.30 29.29 37.59
N ILE A 99 -47.06 29.79 36.37
CA ILE A 99 -47.28 31.20 36.01
C ILE A 99 -48.77 31.53 36.07
N MET A 100 -49.64 30.70 35.48
CA MET A 100 -51.10 30.92 35.52
C MET A 100 -51.62 31.00 36.96
N ARG A 101 -51.19 30.11 37.85
CA ARG A 101 -51.55 30.16 39.28
C ARG A 101 -51.05 31.41 39.98
N ALA A 102 -49.92 31.96 39.57
CA ALA A 102 -49.35 33.18 40.17
C ALA A 102 -49.98 34.47 39.65
N VAL A 103 -50.61 34.44 38.47
CA VAL A 103 -51.14 35.64 37.77
C VAL A 103 -52.67 35.73 37.84
N LEU A 104 -53.38 34.64 38.10
CA LEU A 104 -54.83 34.66 38.33
C LEU A 104 -55.15 35.11 39.78
N PRO A 105 -55.98 36.15 39.97
CA PRO A 105 -56.35 36.67 41.29
C PRO A 105 -57.29 35.76 42.08
#